data_AF-A0A855X155-F1
#
_entry.id   AF-A0A855X155-F1
#
_cell.length_a   1.000
_cell.length_b   1.000
_cell.length_c   1.000
_cell.angle_alpha   90.00
_cell.angle_beta   90.00
_cell.angle_gamma   90.00
#
_symmetry.space_group_name_H-M   'P 1'
#
loop_
_entity.id
_entity.type
_entity.pdbx_description
1 polymer ?
#
loop_
_entity_poly.entity_id
_entity_poly.type
_entity_poly.pdbx_seq_one_letter_code
_entity_poly.pdbx_strand_id
1 'polypeptide(L)'
;MTDRSGSSRTGIIVLYLVLLAGFFAASFFTDIRIWGISTWGYFPLWGRLVLLGIGLACIPLALKVGRDELSDSRATTRTWVLATIGAAVVAGVCFWVFRGQTHFLGDGYVNLALLAAKAPYVVNRDFGEMQAHLQLASMLGGNNKENVLLSYQILSVTAGILFLVLVAWTARRLFERSRDAVLFTLLVMLSGQVLLFFGYVENYSLFVLSVGGFTCFGLLSARGMLPRWTILIPLICAIGCHIFGLILLVPAAYLLLAGGRIERRFAESSFALKVVMILASVALAATGLWLATDYSMFLRVSLLSFTETRFTVQGYTLVSPDHLADLGNFLLLLIPGLPL
;
A
#
# COMPACT_ATOMS: atom_id res chain seq x y z
N MET A 1 -4.84 -17.74 36.21
CA MET A 1 -5.09 -17.23 34.85
C MET A 1 -5.11 -18.41 33.91
N THR A 2 -6.30 -18.93 33.69
CA THR A 2 -6.60 -20.27 33.20
C THR A 2 -7.20 -20.20 31.80
N ASP A 3 -6.63 -20.98 30.89
CA ASP A 3 -7.26 -21.70 29.77
C ASP A 3 -8.24 -21.03 28.79
N ARG A 4 -8.33 -19.69 28.76
CA ARG A 4 -9.12 -18.99 27.72
C ARG A 4 -8.47 -19.00 26.32
N SER A 5 -7.30 -19.63 26.16
CA SER A 5 -6.56 -19.65 24.89
C SER A 5 -7.07 -20.69 23.89
N GLY A 6 -7.76 -21.74 24.34
CA GLY A 6 -8.27 -22.79 23.45
C GLY A 6 -9.43 -22.35 22.56
N SER A 7 -10.42 -21.68 23.14
CA SER A 7 -11.65 -21.25 22.42
C SER A 7 -11.36 -20.24 21.32
N SER A 8 -10.41 -19.31 21.52
CA SER A 8 -10.08 -18.29 20.53
C SER A 8 -9.38 -18.87 19.29
N ARG A 9 -8.56 -19.93 19.44
CA ARG A 9 -7.85 -20.55 18.31
C ARG A 9 -8.81 -21.26 17.35
N THR A 10 -9.75 -22.01 17.89
CA THR A 10 -10.78 -22.69 17.08
C THR A 10 -11.60 -21.66 16.30
N GLY A 11 -12.00 -20.56 16.93
CA GLY A 11 -12.74 -19.48 16.26
C GLY A 11 -11.96 -18.88 15.08
N ILE A 12 -10.66 -18.61 15.25
CA ILE A 12 -9.81 -18.07 14.17
C ILE A 12 -9.69 -19.06 13.00
N ILE A 13 -9.50 -20.35 13.28
CA ILE A 13 -9.39 -21.39 12.23
C ILE A 13 -10.72 -21.54 11.48
N VAL A 14 -11.85 -21.53 12.18
CA VAL A 14 -13.17 -21.57 11.57
C VAL A 14 -13.37 -20.35 10.68
N LEU A 15 -13.07 -19.14 11.17
CA LEU A 15 -13.16 -17.92 10.37
C LEU A 15 -12.27 -17.99 9.11
N TYR A 16 -11.03 -18.47 9.26
CA TYR A 16 -10.11 -18.66 8.14
C TYR A 16 -10.66 -19.64 7.09
N LEU A 17 -11.21 -20.77 7.53
CA LEU A 17 -11.83 -21.77 6.65
C LEU A 17 -13.06 -21.20 5.92
N VAL A 18 -13.89 -20.42 6.63
CA VAL A 18 -15.05 -19.74 6.04
C VAL A 18 -14.60 -18.75 4.97
N LEU A 19 -13.57 -17.94 5.24
CA LEU A 19 -13.00 -17.03 4.25
C LEU A 19 -12.47 -17.78 3.03
N LEU A 20 -11.68 -18.84 3.25
CA LEU A 20 -11.10 -19.65 2.18
C LEU A 20 -12.18 -20.29 1.30
N ALA A 21 -13.24 -20.83 1.93
CA ALA A 21 -14.40 -21.36 1.22
C ALA A 21 -15.15 -20.26 0.47
N GLY A 22 -15.27 -19.06 1.05
CA GLY A 22 -15.87 -17.88 0.43
C GLY A 22 -15.13 -17.45 -0.84
N PHE A 23 -13.80 -17.31 -0.80
CA PHE A 23 -12.98 -17.02 -1.98
C PHE A 23 -13.13 -18.09 -3.07
N PHE A 24 -13.10 -19.38 -2.68
CA PHE A 24 -13.28 -20.47 -3.63
C PHE A 24 -14.68 -20.46 -4.26
N ALA A 25 -15.74 -20.27 -3.48
CA ALA A 25 -17.11 -20.20 -3.98
C ALA A 25 -17.34 -18.97 -4.87
N ALA A 26 -16.89 -17.79 -4.44
CA ALA A 26 -17.01 -16.54 -5.20
C ALA A 26 -16.24 -16.59 -6.53
N SER A 27 -15.20 -17.41 -6.63
CA SER A 27 -14.44 -17.60 -7.89
C SER A 27 -15.28 -18.12 -9.07
N PHE A 28 -16.47 -18.69 -8.81
CA PHE A 28 -17.39 -19.15 -9.85
C PHE A 28 -18.37 -18.08 -10.34
N PHE A 29 -18.36 -16.89 -9.73
CA PHE A 29 -19.30 -15.80 -10.00
C PHE A 29 -18.56 -14.52 -10.34
N THR A 30 -17.79 -14.53 -11.44
CA THR A 30 -17.02 -13.35 -11.91
C THR A 30 -17.91 -12.24 -12.47
N ASP A 31 -19.11 -12.58 -12.94
CA ASP A 31 -20.03 -11.64 -13.57
C ASP A 31 -20.89 -10.86 -12.56
N ILE A 32 -20.92 -11.34 -11.32
CA ILE A 32 -21.52 -10.62 -10.20
C ILE A 32 -20.47 -9.66 -9.66
N ARG A 33 -20.88 -8.45 -9.26
CA ARG A 33 -20.03 -7.39 -8.74
C ARG A 33 -19.45 -7.70 -7.35
N ILE A 34 -18.71 -8.80 -7.24
CA ILE A 34 -18.08 -9.33 -6.02
C ILE A 34 -16.56 -9.51 -6.20
N TRP A 35 -15.94 -8.63 -7.00
CA TRP A 35 -14.54 -8.70 -7.40
C TRP A 35 -13.54 -8.71 -6.24
N GLY A 36 -13.92 -8.26 -5.04
CA GLY A 36 -13.06 -8.29 -3.85
C GLY A 36 -12.75 -9.72 -3.36
N ILE A 37 -13.66 -10.66 -3.60
CA ILE A 37 -13.53 -12.07 -3.19
C ILE A 37 -13.52 -13.06 -4.36
N SER A 38 -13.93 -12.64 -5.57
CA SER A 38 -13.91 -13.49 -6.77
C SER A 38 -12.59 -13.44 -7.55
N THR A 39 -11.52 -12.86 -6.99
CA THR A 39 -10.21 -12.73 -7.66
C THR A 39 -9.62 -14.06 -8.15
N TRP A 40 -9.97 -15.18 -7.52
CA TRP A 40 -9.55 -16.51 -7.96
C TRP A 40 -10.23 -16.94 -9.27
N GLY A 41 -11.35 -16.31 -9.63
CA GLY A 41 -12.12 -16.60 -10.83
C GLY A 41 -11.33 -16.37 -12.13
N TYR A 42 -10.31 -15.52 -12.09
CA TYR A 42 -9.42 -15.26 -13.23
C TYR A 42 -8.41 -16.40 -13.49
N PHE A 43 -8.32 -17.39 -12.60
CA PHE A 43 -7.53 -18.60 -12.83
C PHE A 43 -8.38 -19.73 -13.41
N PRO A 44 -7.79 -20.63 -14.21
CA PRO A 44 -8.43 -21.90 -14.56
C PRO A 44 -8.71 -22.72 -13.29
N LEU A 45 -9.63 -23.69 -13.36
CA LEU A 45 -10.07 -24.47 -12.20
C LEU A 45 -8.91 -25.06 -11.39
N TRP A 46 -7.88 -25.61 -12.06
CA TRP A 46 -6.72 -26.16 -11.37
C TRP A 46 -5.98 -25.10 -10.54
N GLY A 47 -5.89 -23.84 -11.01
CA GLY A 47 -5.26 -22.75 -10.29
C GLY A 47 -6.03 -22.38 -9.03
N ARG A 48 -7.37 -22.36 -9.12
CA ARG A 48 -8.26 -22.17 -7.97
C ARG A 48 -8.07 -23.27 -6.92
N LEU A 49 -7.97 -24.53 -7.36
CA LEU A 49 -7.71 -25.67 -6.49
C LEU A 49 -6.32 -25.62 -5.84
N VAL A 50 -5.30 -25.15 -6.57
CA VAL A 50 -3.96 -24.92 -6.02
C VAL A 50 -3.99 -23.85 -4.93
N LEU A 51 -4.66 -22.71 -5.15
CA LEU A 51 -4.80 -21.65 -4.16
C LEU A 51 -5.56 -22.13 -2.90
N LEU A 52 -6.64 -22.89 -3.10
CA LEU A 52 -7.37 -23.55 -2.01
C LEU A 52 -6.45 -24.50 -1.23
N GLY A 53 -5.68 -25.35 -1.93
CA GLY A 53 -4.74 -26.28 -1.33
C GLY A 53 -3.64 -25.58 -0.53
N ILE A 54 -3.08 -24.48 -1.05
CA ILE A 54 -2.10 -23.63 -0.34
C ILE A 54 -2.72 -23.06 0.92
N GLY A 55 -3.94 -22.51 0.85
CA GLY A 55 -4.63 -21.99 2.02
C GLY A 55 -4.88 -23.06 3.08
N LEU A 56 -5.34 -24.25 2.69
CA LEU A 56 -5.51 -25.37 3.61
C LEU A 56 -4.18 -25.82 4.24
N ALA A 57 -3.08 -25.81 3.48
CA ALA A 57 -1.75 -26.15 3.97
C ALA A 57 -1.20 -25.13 5.00
N CYS A 58 -1.70 -23.89 5.01
CA CYS A 58 -1.34 -22.89 6.02
C CYS A 58 -1.91 -23.21 7.41
N ILE A 59 -2.97 -24.02 7.53
CA ILE A 59 -3.61 -24.37 8.81
C ILE A 59 -2.66 -25.15 9.74
N PRO A 60 -2.05 -26.29 9.34
CA PRO A 60 -1.11 -27.00 10.20
C PRO A 60 0.12 -26.15 10.52
N LEU A 61 0.55 -25.29 9.59
CA LEU A 61 1.65 -24.35 9.85
C LEU A 61 1.28 -23.33 10.93
N ALA A 62 0.10 -22.71 10.85
CA ALA A 62 -0.38 -21.77 11.86
C ALA A 62 -0.54 -22.44 13.24
N LEU A 63 -1.03 -23.69 13.27
CA LEU A 63 -1.16 -24.49 14.48
C LEU A 63 0.20 -24.84 15.09
N LYS A 64 1.21 -25.14 14.27
CA LYS A 64 2.56 -25.49 14.70
C LYS A 64 3.37 -24.27 15.16
N VAL A 65 3.32 -23.16 14.41
CA VAL A 65 4.00 -21.89 14.72
C VAL A 65 3.42 -21.23 15.98
N GLY A 66 2.17 -21.56 16.34
CA GLY A 66 1.52 -21.15 17.58
C GLY A 66 1.98 -21.91 18.84
N ARG A 67 2.87 -22.90 18.71
CA ARG A 67 3.56 -23.54 19.84
C ARG A 67 4.91 -22.83 20.04
N ASP A 68 5.22 -22.45 21.28
CA ASP A 68 6.30 -21.55 21.69
C ASP A 68 7.75 -21.99 21.33
N GLU A 69 7.94 -23.02 20.50
CA GLU A 69 9.26 -23.53 20.12
C GLU A 69 10.09 -22.52 19.31
N LEU A 70 9.45 -21.55 18.64
CA LEU A 70 10.12 -20.40 17.99
C LEU A 70 10.24 -19.16 18.91
N SER A 71 9.73 -19.22 20.15
CA SER A 71 9.50 -18.04 21.01
C SER A 71 10.76 -17.56 21.75
N ASP A 72 11.69 -18.45 22.10
CA ASP A 72 12.77 -18.09 23.03
C ASP A 72 14.12 -17.74 22.39
N SER A 73 14.30 -17.97 21.08
CA SER A 73 15.52 -17.54 20.43
C SER A 73 15.45 -16.04 20.13
N ARG A 74 15.99 -15.21 21.03
CA ARG A 74 16.37 -13.84 20.68
C ARG A 74 17.40 -13.92 19.55
N ALA A 75 16.96 -13.75 18.30
CA ALA A 75 17.91 -13.71 17.19
C ALA A 75 18.90 -12.58 17.45
N THR A 76 20.19 -12.89 17.36
CA THR A 76 21.23 -11.87 17.47
C THR A 76 21.04 -10.83 16.36
N THR A 77 21.44 -9.59 16.61
CA THR A 77 21.40 -8.52 15.60
C THR A 77 22.08 -8.95 14.30
N ARG A 78 23.18 -9.71 14.39
CA ARG A 78 23.89 -10.25 13.22
C ARG A 78 23.05 -11.23 12.42
N THR A 79 22.38 -12.19 13.08
CA THR A 79 21.51 -13.15 12.40
C THR A 79 20.37 -12.45 11.67
N TRP A 80 19.74 -11.44 12.29
CA TRP A 80 18.67 -10.67 11.67
C TRP A 80 19.14 -9.90 10.42
N VAL A 81 20.30 -9.25 10.51
CA VAL A 81 20.90 -8.51 9.37
C VAL A 81 21.20 -9.46 8.22
N LEU A 82 21.84 -10.62 8.50
CA LEU A 82 22.14 -11.62 7.47
C LEU A 82 20.86 -12.19 6.84
N ALA A 83 19.84 -12.49 7.65
CA ALA A 83 18.55 -12.95 7.15
C ALA A 83 17.85 -11.89 6.29
N THR A 84 17.93 -10.62 6.67
CA THR A 84 17.37 -9.49 5.90
C THR A 84 18.10 -9.33 4.57
N ILE A 85 19.44 -9.41 4.55
CA ILE A 85 20.24 -9.36 3.32
C ILE A 85 19.89 -10.55 2.41
N GLY A 86 19.82 -11.77 2.97
CA GLY A 86 19.41 -12.96 2.21
C GLY A 86 18.01 -12.81 1.62
N ALA A 87 17.04 -12.34 2.41
CA ALA A 87 15.68 -12.06 1.95
C ALA A 87 15.63 -10.97 0.88
N ALA A 88 16.44 -9.91 1.01
CA ALA A 88 16.57 -8.85 0.01
C ALA A 88 17.12 -9.35 -1.32
N VAL A 89 18.14 -10.22 -1.29
CA VAL A 89 18.67 -10.85 -2.51
C VAL A 89 17.62 -11.74 -3.16
N VAL A 90 16.96 -12.62 -2.39
CA VAL A 90 15.91 -13.50 -2.90
C VAL A 90 14.75 -12.69 -3.48
N ALA A 91 14.27 -11.67 -2.76
CA ALA A 91 13.20 -10.80 -3.23
C ALA A 91 13.61 -10.04 -4.50
N GLY A 92 14.82 -9.50 -4.56
CA GLY A 92 15.35 -8.83 -5.76
C GLY A 92 15.39 -9.75 -6.99
N VAL A 93 15.85 -11.01 -6.80
CA VAL A 93 15.82 -12.02 -7.86
C VAL A 93 14.38 -12.34 -8.26
N CYS A 94 13.47 -12.53 -7.31
CA CYS A 94 12.05 -12.77 -7.59
C CYS A 94 11.42 -11.61 -8.37
N PHE A 95 11.61 -10.37 -7.91
CA PHE A 95 11.10 -9.16 -8.56
C PHE A 95 11.60 -9.02 -10.00
N TRP A 96 12.88 -9.36 -10.23
CA TRP A 96 13.47 -9.28 -11.56
C TRP A 96 13.01 -10.39 -12.51
N VAL A 97 12.98 -11.64 -12.03
CA VAL A 97 12.64 -12.82 -12.83
C VAL A 97 11.15 -12.86 -13.16
N PHE A 98 10.30 -12.54 -12.18
CA PHE A 98 8.84 -12.53 -12.35
C PHE A 98 8.29 -11.14 -12.69
N ARG A 99 9.12 -10.28 -13.30
CA ARG A 99 8.70 -8.94 -13.67
C ARG A 99 7.47 -8.96 -14.60
N GLY A 100 6.55 -8.03 -14.36
CA GLY A 100 5.34 -7.89 -15.16
C GLY A 100 5.66 -7.54 -16.61
N GLN A 101 4.85 -8.06 -17.52
CA GLN A 101 4.86 -7.58 -18.91
C GLN A 101 4.20 -6.21 -18.97
N THR A 102 4.73 -5.31 -19.79
CA THR A 102 4.25 -3.92 -19.90
C THR A 102 2.81 -3.79 -20.42
N HIS A 103 2.22 -4.88 -20.95
CA HIS A 103 0.80 -4.99 -21.30
C HIS A 103 -0.18 -5.19 -20.15
N PHE A 104 0.28 -5.36 -18.90
CA PHE A 104 -0.60 -5.84 -17.82
C PHE A 104 -1.88 -5.01 -17.61
N LEU A 105 -1.81 -3.67 -17.61
CA LEU A 105 -2.99 -2.77 -17.57
C LEU A 105 -3.10 -1.81 -18.78
N GLY A 106 -2.15 -1.88 -19.72
CA GLY A 106 -2.15 -1.11 -20.98
C GLY A 106 -1.66 0.34 -20.89
N ASP A 107 -1.75 0.97 -19.73
CA ASP A 107 -1.27 2.33 -19.45
C ASP A 107 0.26 2.45 -19.48
N GLY A 108 0.98 1.37 -19.17
CA GLY A 108 2.44 1.28 -19.31
C GLY A 108 2.94 1.67 -20.71
N TYR A 109 2.17 1.42 -21.78
CA TYR A 109 2.53 1.88 -23.14
C TYR A 109 2.53 3.39 -23.26
N VAL A 110 1.55 4.05 -22.63
CA VAL A 110 1.43 5.50 -22.66
C VAL A 110 2.62 6.10 -21.92
N ASN A 111 2.96 5.58 -20.73
CA ASN A 111 4.11 6.03 -19.95
C ASN A 111 5.43 5.89 -20.74
N LEU A 112 5.68 4.73 -21.35
CA LEU A 112 6.87 4.52 -22.18
C LEU A 112 6.89 5.45 -23.40
N ALA A 113 5.75 5.63 -24.08
CA ALA A 113 5.68 6.47 -25.27
C ALA A 113 5.94 7.94 -24.94
N LEU A 114 5.39 8.43 -23.82
CA LEU A 114 5.58 9.81 -23.37
C LEU A 114 7.04 10.07 -22.95
N LEU A 115 7.66 9.15 -22.22
CA LEU A 115 9.03 9.32 -21.74
C LEU A 115 10.09 9.04 -22.81
N ALA A 116 9.81 8.16 -23.78
CA ALA A 116 10.71 7.86 -24.89
C ALA A 116 10.56 8.80 -26.08
N ALA A 117 9.69 9.80 -26.00
CA ALA A 117 9.54 10.82 -27.04
C ALA A 117 10.81 11.67 -27.15
N LYS A 118 11.08 12.22 -28.34
CA LYS A 118 12.21 13.14 -28.57
C LYS A 118 12.21 14.33 -27.60
N ALA A 119 11.00 14.80 -27.26
CA ALA A 119 10.76 15.76 -26.19
C ALA A 119 9.85 15.06 -25.16
N PRO A 120 10.43 14.47 -24.09
CA PRO A 120 9.65 13.76 -23.08
C PRO A 120 8.60 14.67 -22.45
N TYR A 121 7.38 14.16 -22.31
CA TYR A 121 6.31 14.87 -21.60
C TYR A 121 6.25 14.38 -20.16
N VAL A 122 6.64 15.25 -19.22
CA VAL A 122 6.58 14.97 -17.78
C VAL A 122 5.29 15.53 -17.23
N VAL A 123 4.46 14.66 -16.67
CA VAL A 123 3.22 15.07 -16.03
C VAL A 123 3.55 15.58 -14.63
N ASN A 124 2.99 16.74 -14.25
CA ASN A 124 3.34 17.39 -12.99
C ASN A 124 2.93 16.59 -11.74
N ARG A 125 1.99 15.64 -11.87
CA ARG A 125 1.45 14.89 -10.73
C ARG A 125 2.40 13.82 -10.20
N ASP A 126 3.38 13.40 -11.00
CA ASP A 126 4.33 12.33 -10.76
C ASP A 126 5.76 12.74 -11.21
N PHE A 127 6.00 14.05 -11.17
CA PHE A 127 7.21 14.69 -11.68
C PHE A 127 8.50 14.04 -11.16
N GLY A 128 8.62 13.82 -9.84
CA GLY A 128 9.85 13.31 -9.26
C GLY A 128 10.22 11.90 -9.73
N GLU A 129 9.24 11.01 -9.85
CA GLU A 129 9.49 9.62 -10.30
C GLU A 129 9.77 9.59 -11.81
N MET A 130 9.00 10.32 -12.62
CA MET A 130 9.29 10.45 -14.07
C MET A 130 10.68 11.02 -14.34
N GLN A 131 11.13 12.00 -13.56
CA GLN A 131 12.48 12.56 -13.68
C GLN A 131 13.56 11.55 -13.30
N ALA A 132 13.32 10.71 -12.28
CA ALA A 132 14.23 9.62 -11.94
C ALA A 132 14.37 8.61 -13.10
N HIS A 133 13.26 8.25 -13.76
CA HIS A 133 13.28 7.38 -14.93
C HIS A 133 14.06 7.98 -16.10
N LEU A 134 13.87 9.27 -16.40
CA LEU A 134 14.59 9.97 -17.49
C LEU A 134 16.08 10.10 -17.20
N GLN A 135 16.46 10.42 -15.95
CA GLN A 135 17.87 10.50 -15.56
C GLN A 135 18.55 9.13 -15.69
N LEU A 136 17.91 8.07 -15.20
CA LEU A 136 18.47 6.72 -15.32
C LEU A 136 18.51 6.24 -16.78
N ALA A 137 17.46 6.48 -17.58
CA ALA A 137 17.47 6.14 -19.00
C ALA A 137 18.60 6.86 -19.76
N SER A 138 18.84 8.14 -19.44
CA SER A 138 19.97 8.90 -19.97
C SER A 138 21.32 8.25 -19.62
N MET A 139 21.50 7.82 -18.37
CA MET A 139 22.70 7.07 -17.94
C MET A 139 22.85 5.70 -18.63
N LEU A 140 21.74 5.09 -19.06
CA LEU A 140 21.72 3.83 -19.81
C LEU A 140 21.94 4.01 -21.33
N GLY A 141 22.22 5.22 -21.80
CA GLY A 141 22.50 5.50 -23.22
C GLY A 141 21.39 6.26 -23.96
N GLY A 142 20.49 6.92 -23.23
CA GLY A 142 19.51 7.86 -23.78
C GLY A 142 18.05 7.43 -23.62
N ASN A 143 17.12 8.31 -23.96
CA ASN A 143 15.67 8.14 -23.71
C ASN A 143 14.95 7.36 -24.82
N ASN A 144 15.52 6.24 -25.27
CA ASN A 144 14.78 5.34 -26.16
C ASN A 144 13.85 4.42 -25.35
N LYS A 145 12.91 3.74 -26.01
CA LYS A 145 11.91 2.88 -25.35
C LYS A 145 12.52 1.78 -24.50
N GLU A 146 13.63 1.19 -24.95
CA GLU A 146 14.31 0.08 -24.25
C GLU A 146 14.93 0.56 -22.94
N ASN A 147 15.65 1.69 -22.98
CA ASN A 147 16.29 2.28 -21.81
C ASN A 147 15.28 2.83 -20.80
N VAL A 148 14.18 3.42 -21.26
CA VAL A 148 13.08 3.85 -20.38
C VAL A 148 12.41 2.65 -19.72
N LEU A 149 12.12 1.58 -20.47
CA LEU A 149 11.59 0.34 -19.89
C LEU A 149 12.55 -0.26 -18.85
N LEU A 150 13.84 -0.31 -19.17
CA LEU A 150 14.86 -0.80 -18.26
C LEU A 150 14.97 0.09 -17.01
N SER A 151 14.79 1.40 -17.14
CA SER A 151 14.78 2.30 -15.99
C SER A 151 13.59 2.06 -15.06
N TYR A 152 12.39 1.78 -15.60
CA TYR A 152 11.24 1.32 -14.82
C TYR A 152 11.56 0.05 -14.05
N GLN A 153 12.12 -0.95 -14.73
CA GLN A 153 12.45 -2.24 -14.12
C GLN A 153 13.47 -2.10 -13.00
N ILE A 154 14.56 -1.36 -13.22
CA ILE A 154 15.62 -1.16 -12.24
C ILE A 154 15.10 -0.40 -11.02
N LEU A 155 14.40 0.73 -11.22
CA LEU A 155 13.91 1.55 -10.11
C LEU A 155 12.84 0.81 -9.31
N SER A 156 11.91 0.13 -9.97
CA SER A 156 10.86 -0.67 -9.32
C SER A 156 11.44 -1.78 -8.43
N VAL A 157 12.38 -2.58 -8.96
CA VAL A 157 13.03 -3.66 -8.20
C VAL A 157 13.86 -3.10 -7.04
N THR A 158 14.61 -2.03 -7.30
CA THR A 158 15.43 -1.36 -6.26
C THR A 158 14.54 -0.80 -5.15
N ALA A 159 13.42 -0.17 -5.50
CA ALA A 159 12.46 0.33 -4.54
C ALA A 159 11.89 -0.78 -3.65
N GLY A 160 11.56 -1.93 -4.23
CA GLY A 160 11.09 -3.10 -3.48
C GLY A 160 12.12 -3.68 -2.52
N ILE A 161 13.38 -3.76 -2.94
CA ILE A 161 14.50 -4.20 -2.08
C ILE A 161 14.66 -3.24 -0.90
N LEU A 162 14.71 -1.94 -1.16
CA LEU A 162 14.84 -0.91 -0.12
C LEU A 162 13.63 -0.92 0.82
N PHE A 163 12.43 -1.12 0.29
CA PHE A 163 11.21 -1.21 1.07
C PHE A 163 11.23 -2.42 2.01
N LEU A 164 11.64 -3.61 1.53
CA LEU A 164 11.81 -4.79 2.37
C LEU A 164 12.82 -4.56 3.50
N VAL A 165 13.99 -3.98 3.19
CA VAL A 165 15.01 -3.68 4.20
C VAL A 165 14.48 -2.70 5.25
N LEU A 166 13.80 -1.64 4.82
CA LEU A 166 13.16 -0.66 5.69
C LEU A 166 12.12 -1.31 6.61
N VAL A 167 11.23 -2.13 6.07
CA VAL A 167 10.18 -2.83 6.83
C VAL A 167 10.80 -3.79 7.84
N ALA A 168 11.78 -4.60 7.43
CA ALA A 168 12.47 -5.54 8.31
C ALA A 168 13.23 -4.82 9.43
N TRP A 169 13.88 -3.70 9.12
CA TRP A 169 14.56 -2.86 10.11
C TRP A 169 13.58 -2.26 11.12
N THR A 170 12.45 -1.73 10.64
CA THR A 170 11.37 -1.20 11.50
C THR A 170 10.79 -2.31 12.38
N ALA A 171 10.51 -3.47 11.82
CA ALA A 171 9.98 -4.63 12.55
C ALA A 171 10.90 -5.04 13.69
N ARG A 172 12.22 -5.10 13.45
CA ARG A 172 13.18 -5.47 14.49
C ARG A 172 13.21 -4.50 15.66
N ARG A 173 12.90 -3.22 15.42
CA ARG A 173 12.82 -2.18 16.45
C ARG A 173 11.51 -2.22 17.22
N LEU A 174 10.41 -2.58 16.56
CA LEU A 174 9.09 -2.62 17.18
C LEU A 174 8.86 -3.86 18.05
N PHE A 175 9.46 -4.99 17.68
CA PHE A 175 9.19 -6.27 18.32
C PHE A 175 10.43 -6.85 19.01
N GLU A 176 10.25 -7.30 20.24
CA GLU A 176 11.30 -7.99 20.99
C GLU A 176 11.57 -9.39 20.41
N ARG A 177 10.50 -10.10 20.04
CA ARG A 177 10.53 -11.47 19.51
C ARG A 177 10.72 -11.46 18.00
N SER A 178 11.65 -12.28 17.51
CA SER A 178 11.93 -12.41 16.08
C SER A 178 10.73 -12.92 15.29
N ARG A 179 9.90 -13.79 15.89
CA ARG A 179 8.67 -14.28 15.26
C ARG A 179 7.75 -13.13 14.87
N ASP A 180 7.50 -12.20 15.78
CA ASP A 180 6.57 -11.10 15.55
C ASP A 180 7.14 -10.10 14.53
N ALA A 181 8.46 -9.88 14.56
CA ALA A 181 9.15 -9.10 13.54
C ALA A 181 9.03 -9.74 12.14
N VAL A 182 9.26 -11.05 12.01
CA VAL A 182 9.09 -11.77 10.73
C VAL A 182 7.65 -11.72 10.27
N LEU A 183 6.68 -11.97 11.14
CA LEU A 183 5.26 -11.93 10.79
C LEU A 183 4.84 -10.53 10.31
N PHE A 184 5.30 -9.48 10.99
CA PHE A 184 5.06 -8.10 10.55
C PHE A 184 5.68 -7.85 9.17
N THR A 185 6.93 -8.24 8.94
CA THR A 185 7.58 -8.07 7.64
C THR A 185 6.85 -8.83 6.54
N LEU A 186 6.49 -10.10 6.77
CA LEU A 186 5.75 -10.89 5.81
C LEU A 186 4.38 -10.30 5.51
N LEU A 187 3.64 -9.85 6.53
CA LEU A 187 2.32 -9.24 6.34
C LEU A 187 2.39 -8.00 5.43
N VAL A 188 3.38 -7.13 5.65
CA VAL A 188 3.56 -5.93 4.82
C VAL A 188 4.05 -6.29 3.42
N MET A 189 4.97 -7.26 3.29
CA MET A 189 5.57 -7.65 2.02
C MET A 189 4.68 -8.55 1.15
N LEU A 190 3.67 -9.19 1.72
CA LEU A 190 2.67 -9.98 0.99
C LEU A 190 1.39 -9.20 0.69
N SER A 191 1.36 -7.90 1.02
CA SER A 191 0.26 -7.03 0.62
C SER A 191 0.32 -6.69 -0.88
N GLY A 192 -0.82 -6.34 -1.48
CA GLY A 192 -0.95 -6.15 -2.93
C GLY A 192 0.00 -5.10 -3.53
N GLN A 193 0.46 -4.13 -2.74
CA GLN A 193 1.42 -3.11 -3.19
C GLN A 193 2.78 -3.69 -3.65
N VAL A 194 3.13 -4.92 -3.23
CA VAL A 194 4.38 -5.57 -3.63
C VAL A 194 4.45 -5.80 -5.14
N LEU A 195 3.30 -5.87 -5.83
CA LEU A 195 3.22 -6.02 -7.28
C LEU A 195 3.91 -4.86 -8.02
N LEU A 196 3.93 -3.67 -7.43
CA LEU A 196 4.59 -2.49 -7.99
C LEU A 196 6.12 -2.61 -8.06
N PHE A 197 6.71 -3.60 -7.36
CA PHE A 197 8.14 -3.85 -7.35
C PHE A 197 8.61 -4.88 -8.39
N PHE A 198 7.68 -5.54 -9.10
CA PHE A 198 7.98 -6.50 -10.16
C PHE A 198 8.21 -5.82 -11.51
N GLY A 199 9.02 -4.76 -11.54
CA GLY A 199 9.38 -4.03 -12.76
C GLY A 199 8.20 -3.39 -13.49
N TYR A 200 7.16 -3.04 -12.74
CA TYR A 200 5.92 -2.53 -13.27
C TYR A 200 6.09 -1.12 -13.84
N VAL A 201 5.47 -0.84 -14.99
CA VAL A 201 5.68 0.39 -15.77
C VAL A 201 4.70 1.49 -15.35
N GLU A 202 4.75 1.84 -14.08
CA GLU A 202 3.98 2.93 -13.48
C GLU A 202 4.85 3.75 -12.53
N ASN A 203 4.50 5.03 -12.38
CA ASN A 203 5.21 6.00 -11.54
C ASN A 203 4.76 5.92 -10.06
N TYR A 204 4.77 4.72 -9.48
CA TYR A 204 4.36 4.50 -8.08
C TYR A 204 5.38 3.76 -7.22
N SER A 205 6.46 3.25 -7.78
CA SER A 205 7.40 2.41 -7.04
C SER A 205 8.18 3.21 -5.99
N LEU A 206 8.70 4.38 -6.37
CA LEU A 206 9.39 5.30 -5.46
C LEU A 206 8.39 6.00 -4.54
N PHE A 207 7.18 6.28 -5.03
CA PHE A 207 6.09 6.78 -4.20
C PHE A 207 5.74 5.81 -3.05
N VAL A 208 5.50 4.53 -3.33
CA VAL A 208 5.16 3.53 -2.31
C VAL A 208 6.31 3.28 -1.35
N LEU A 209 7.56 3.24 -1.82
CA LEU A 209 8.73 3.23 -0.94
C LEU A 209 8.70 4.42 0.02
N SER A 210 8.41 5.62 -0.48
CA SER A 210 8.38 6.85 0.32
C SER A 210 7.22 6.87 1.33
N VAL A 211 6.01 6.46 0.93
CA VAL A 211 4.86 6.28 1.83
C VAL A 211 5.18 5.24 2.92
N GLY A 212 5.85 4.15 2.52
CA GLY A 212 6.40 3.14 3.41
C GLY A 212 7.36 3.70 4.44
N GLY A 213 8.33 4.50 3.98
CA GLY A 213 9.28 5.26 4.78
C GLY A 213 8.58 6.15 5.79
N PHE A 214 7.60 6.92 5.34
CA PHE A 214 6.81 7.82 6.18
C PHE A 214 6.09 7.05 7.29
N THR A 215 5.45 5.93 6.92
CA THR A 215 4.69 5.10 7.87
C THR A 215 5.62 4.43 8.89
N CYS A 216 6.73 3.85 8.44
CA CYS A 216 7.75 3.22 9.28
C CYS A 216 8.36 4.22 10.27
N PHE A 217 8.83 5.37 9.76
CA PHE A 217 9.44 6.40 10.60
C PHE A 217 8.43 7.07 11.50
N GLY A 218 7.20 7.26 11.04
CA GLY A 218 6.08 7.77 11.83
C GLY A 218 5.74 6.85 13.01
N LEU A 219 5.68 5.54 12.78
CA LEU A 219 5.43 4.55 13.82
C LEU A 219 6.54 4.53 14.88
N LEU A 220 7.81 4.53 14.46
CA LEU A 220 8.95 4.61 15.37
C LEU A 220 9.00 5.96 16.11
N SER A 221 8.65 7.06 15.46
CA SER A 221 8.58 8.39 16.07
C SER A 221 7.45 8.49 17.10
N ALA A 222 6.29 7.90 16.81
CA ALA A 222 5.16 7.82 17.74
C ALA A 222 5.51 7.01 19.00
N ARG A 223 6.41 6.02 18.88
CA ARG A 223 6.97 5.26 20.01
C ARG A 223 8.12 5.97 20.72
N GLY A 224 8.52 7.17 20.29
CA GLY A 224 9.66 7.90 20.85
C GLY A 224 11.03 7.30 20.50
N MET A 225 11.09 6.37 19.55
CA MET A 225 12.34 5.71 19.14
C MET A 225 13.11 6.50 18.09
N LEU A 226 12.44 7.42 17.40
CA LEU A 226 13.04 8.36 16.45
C LEU A 226 12.55 9.78 16.74
N PRO A 227 13.38 10.80 16.45
CA PRO A 227 12.93 12.18 16.42
C PRO A 227 11.84 12.41 15.36
N ARG A 228 10.78 13.15 15.69
CA ARG A 228 9.59 13.31 14.83
C ARG A 228 9.86 13.98 13.48
N TRP A 229 10.81 14.90 13.41
CA TRP A 229 11.23 15.53 12.15
C TRP A 229 11.77 14.55 11.10
N THR A 230 12.14 13.31 11.48
CA THR A 230 12.63 12.30 10.53
C THR A 230 11.57 11.90 9.51
N ILE A 231 10.27 12.06 9.82
CA ILE A 231 9.18 11.79 8.88
C ILE A 231 9.14 12.78 7.70
N LEU A 232 9.79 13.95 7.82
CA LEU A 232 9.78 14.97 6.78
C LEU A 232 10.52 14.53 5.52
N ILE A 233 11.57 13.72 5.65
CA ILE A 233 12.34 13.20 4.51
C ILE A 233 11.44 12.34 3.60
N PRO A 234 10.86 11.22 4.08
CA PRO A 234 9.99 10.41 3.23
C PRO A 234 8.70 11.14 2.82
N LEU A 235 8.21 12.11 3.59
CA LEU A 235 7.08 12.96 3.19
C LEU A 235 7.43 13.81 1.95
N ILE A 236 8.57 14.50 1.97
CA ILE A 236 9.04 15.30 0.83
C ILE A 236 9.25 14.39 -0.39
N CYS A 237 9.86 13.22 -0.20
CA CYS A 237 10.02 12.24 -1.27
C CYS A 237 8.68 11.77 -1.82
N ALA A 238 7.70 11.46 -0.96
CA ALA A 238 6.38 11.01 -1.39
C ALA A 238 5.64 12.10 -2.20
N ILE A 239 5.65 13.36 -1.74
CA ILE A 239 5.06 14.49 -2.47
C ILE A 239 5.78 14.72 -3.81
N GLY A 240 7.11 14.60 -3.81
CA GLY A 240 7.91 14.74 -5.03
C GLY A 240 7.63 13.64 -6.04
N CYS A 241 7.47 12.39 -5.59
CA CYS A 241 7.19 11.25 -6.47
C CYS A 241 5.76 11.23 -6.97
N HIS A 242 4.78 11.63 -6.14
CA HIS A 242 3.38 11.65 -6.55
C HIS A 242 2.54 12.66 -5.74
N ILE A 243 1.57 13.33 -6.38
CA ILE A 243 0.69 14.33 -5.77
C ILE A 243 -0.13 13.76 -4.59
N PHE A 244 -0.44 12.47 -4.61
CA PHE A 244 -1.11 11.80 -3.49
C PHE A 244 -0.27 11.77 -2.20
N GLY A 245 1.03 12.06 -2.26
CA GLY A 245 1.86 12.30 -1.08
C GLY A 245 1.35 13.46 -0.22
N LEU A 246 0.59 14.40 -0.79
CA LEU A 246 -0.03 15.50 -0.04
C LEU A 246 -1.00 15.01 1.05
N ILE A 247 -1.60 13.83 0.88
CA ILE A 247 -2.49 13.23 1.90
C ILE A 247 -1.73 12.98 3.21
N LEU A 248 -0.42 12.73 3.13
CA LEU A 248 0.43 12.50 4.31
C LEU A 248 0.72 13.77 5.11
N LEU A 249 0.40 14.97 4.60
CA LEU A 249 0.55 16.22 5.35
C LEU A 249 -0.30 16.22 6.63
N VAL A 250 -1.48 15.62 6.60
CA VAL A 250 -2.38 15.55 7.77
C VAL A 250 -1.78 14.72 8.91
N PRO A 251 -1.42 13.43 8.71
CA PRO A 251 -0.76 12.66 9.76
C PRO A 251 0.62 13.22 10.12
N ALA A 252 1.34 13.88 9.20
CA ALA A 252 2.61 14.52 9.51
C ALA A 252 2.42 15.70 10.47
N ALA A 253 1.47 16.59 10.18
CA ALA A 253 1.12 17.71 11.05
C ALA A 253 0.71 17.21 12.44
N TYR A 254 -0.13 16.16 12.50
CA TYR A 254 -0.48 15.52 13.77
C TYR A 254 0.75 15.05 14.54
N LEU A 255 1.61 14.22 13.93
CA LEU A 255 2.79 13.67 14.59
C LEU A 255 3.79 14.74 15.05
N LEU A 256 3.97 15.80 14.28
CA LEU A 256 4.88 16.90 14.61
C LEU A 256 4.36 17.77 15.76
N LEU A 257 3.04 17.95 15.84
CA LEU A 257 2.38 18.81 16.82
C LEU A 257 1.98 18.08 18.11
N ALA A 258 1.79 16.76 18.06
CA ALA A 258 1.42 15.93 19.21
C ALA A 258 2.40 16.13 20.38
N GLY A 259 1.95 16.08 21.62
CA GLY A 259 2.71 16.41 22.84
C GLY A 259 3.23 17.85 22.96
N GLY A 260 3.03 18.70 21.94
CA GLY A 260 3.53 20.07 21.91
C GLY A 260 2.62 21.10 22.60
N ARG A 261 3.07 22.36 22.64
CA ARG A 261 2.28 23.47 23.21
C ARG A 261 0.95 23.68 22.47
N ILE A 262 0.94 23.47 21.15
CA ILE A 262 -0.25 23.64 20.31
C ILE A 262 -1.32 22.60 20.65
N GLU A 263 -0.93 21.32 20.77
CA GLU A 263 -1.87 20.27 21.18
C GLU A 263 -2.44 20.54 22.57
N ARG A 264 -1.62 20.93 23.55
CA ARG A 264 -2.11 21.26 24.91
C ARG A 264 -3.13 22.39 24.89
N ARG A 265 -2.83 23.49 24.18
CA ARG A 265 -3.78 24.61 24.00
C ARG A 265 -5.07 24.16 23.30
N PHE A 266 -4.96 23.30 22.29
CA PHE A 266 -6.12 22.75 21.61
C PHE A 266 -6.93 21.85 22.55
N ALA A 267 -6.29 20.99 23.35
CA ALA A 267 -6.94 20.11 24.32
C ALA A 267 -7.68 20.91 25.41
N GLU A 268 -7.07 21.99 25.89
CA GLU A 268 -7.62 22.92 26.88
C GLU A 268 -8.74 23.82 26.32
N SER A 269 -8.86 23.94 24.99
CA SER A 269 -9.90 24.76 24.38
C SER A 269 -11.32 24.20 24.60
N SER A 270 -12.31 25.09 24.64
CA SER A 270 -13.71 24.73 24.82
C SER A 270 -14.22 23.85 23.68
N PHE A 271 -15.19 22.97 23.98
CA PHE A 271 -15.82 22.11 22.97
C PHE A 271 -16.37 22.92 21.79
N ALA A 272 -16.99 24.08 22.05
CA ALA A 272 -17.51 24.97 21.02
C ALA A 272 -16.40 25.45 20.06
N LEU A 273 -15.23 25.86 20.58
CA LEU A 273 -14.12 26.28 19.72
C LEU A 273 -13.61 25.13 18.85
N LYS A 274 -13.52 23.91 19.41
CA LYS A 274 -13.13 22.71 18.65
C LYS A 274 -14.10 22.43 17.50
N VAL A 275 -15.40 22.49 17.76
CA VAL A 275 -16.43 22.33 16.72
C VAL A 275 -16.29 23.41 15.65
N VAL A 276 -16.14 24.68 16.03
CA VAL A 276 -15.93 25.78 15.07
C VAL A 276 -14.69 25.56 14.22
N MET A 277 -13.56 25.16 14.80
CA MET A 277 -12.32 24.88 14.05
C MET A 277 -12.49 23.70 13.08
N ILE A 278 -13.18 22.64 13.49
CA ILE A 278 -13.45 21.48 12.64
C ILE A 278 -14.36 21.90 11.48
N LEU A 279 -15.47 22.59 11.75
CA LEU A 279 -16.39 23.07 10.72
C LEU A 279 -15.73 24.05 9.76
N ALA A 280 -14.90 24.97 10.26
CA ALA A 280 -14.14 25.90 9.43
C ALA A 280 -13.13 25.16 8.54
N SER A 281 -12.45 24.13 9.06
CA SER A 281 -11.52 23.31 8.29
C SER A 281 -12.23 22.53 7.19
N VAL A 282 -13.39 21.93 7.51
CA VAL A 282 -14.23 21.21 6.54
C VAL A 282 -14.77 22.16 5.47
N ALA A 283 -15.27 23.33 5.86
CA ALA A 283 -15.76 24.34 4.93
C ALA A 283 -14.66 24.88 4.00
N LEU A 284 -13.47 25.12 4.54
CA LEU A 284 -12.30 25.53 3.75
C LEU A 284 -11.88 24.43 2.77
N ALA A 285 -11.81 23.17 3.22
CA ALA A 285 -11.48 22.04 2.36
C ALA A 285 -12.52 21.83 1.26
N ALA A 286 -13.82 21.91 1.59
CA ALA A 286 -14.92 21.80 0.64
C ALA A 286 -14.88 22.94 -0.39
N THR A 287 -14.64 24.18 0.04
CA THR A 287 -14.51 25.35 -0.84
C THR A 287 -13.30 25.20 -1.76
N GLY A 288 -12.15 24.79 -1.21
CA GLY A 288 -10.93 24.55 -1.99
C GLY A 288 -11.15 23.44 -3.03
N LEU A 289 -11.81 22.35 -2.65
CA LEU A 289 -12.14 21.26 -3.56
C LEU A 289 -13.13 21.69 -4.65
N TRP A 290 -14.15 22.46 -4.29
CA TRP A 290 -15.12 23.03 -5.23
C TRP A 290 -14.43 23.94 -6.25
N LEU A 291 -13.60 24.89 -5.80
CA LEU A 291 -12.81 25.74 -6.69
C LEU A 291 -11.89 24.90 -7.57
N ALA A 292 -11.17 23.94 -6.99
CA ALA A 292 -10.22 23.11 -7.72
C ALA A 292 -10.91 22.26 -8.79
N THR A 293 -12.09 21.71 -8.52
CA THR A 293 -12.90 20.98 -9.52
C THR A 293 -13.52 21.88 -10.56
N ASP A 294 -13.77 23.16 -10.24
CA ASP A 294 -14.25 24.12 -11.23
C ASP A 294 -13.16 24.46 -12.25
N TYR A 295 -11.94 24.76 -11.78
CA TYR A 295 -10.81 25.16 -12.62
C TYR A 295 -10.01 24.00 -13.23
N SER A 296 -10.11 22.77 -12.71
CA SER A 296 -9.34 21.62 -13.18
C SER A 296 -10.23 20.52 -13.73
N MET A 297 -10.21 20.34 -15.06
CA MET A 297 -10.87 19.21 -15.72
C MET A 297 -10.36 17.87 -15.17
N PHE A 298 -9.05 17.79 -14.87
CA PHE A 298 -8.45 16.59 -14.29
C PHE A 298 -9.13 16.22 -12.97
N LEU A 299 -9.30 17.16 -12.03
CA LEU A 299 -9.98 16.88 -10.76
C LEU A 299 -11.45 16.59 -10.95
N ARG A 300 -12.11 17.28 -11.89
CA ARG A 300 -13.53 17.05 -12.22
C ARG A 300 -13.80 15.64 -12.74
N VAL A 301 -12.85 15.04 -13.47
CA VAL A 301 -12.96 13.66 -13.99
C VAL A 301 -12.42 12.64 -12.99
N SER A 302 -11.45 13.01 -12.14
CA SER A 302 -10.84 12.11 -11.16
C SER A 302 -11.67 11.92 -9.89
N LEU A 303 -12.54 12.89 -9.57
CA LEU A 303 -13.39 12.83 -8.40
C LEU A 303 -14.80 12.39 -8.77
N LEU A 304 -15.29 11.40 -8.03
CA LEU A 304 -16.63 10.89 -8.19
C LEU A 304 -17.65 11.91 -7.67
N SER A 305 -18.63 12.26 -8.51
CA SER A 305 -19.69 13.21 -8.14
C SER A 305 -20.71 12.57 -7.21
N PHE A 306 -21.26 13.35 -6.28
CA PHE A 306 -22.38 12.93 -5.42
C PHE A 306 -23.67 12.66 -6.21
N THR A 307 -23.88 13.40 -7.30
CA THR A 307 -25.05 13.27 -8.17
C THR A 307 -24.63 12.94 -9.60
N GLU A 308 -25.58 12.50 -10.42
CA GLU A 308 -25.32 12.26 -11.84
C GLU A 308 -24.88 13.54 -12.55
N THR A 309 -23.89 13.40 -13.43
CA THR A 309 -23.40 14.49 -14.28
C THR A 309 -23.08 13.94 -15.66
N ARG A 310 -22.74 14.80 -16.62
CA ARG A 310 -22.25 14.34 -17.93
C ARG A 310 -20.97 13.49 -17.88
N PHE A 311 -20.28 13.44 -16.74
CA PHE A 311 -19.06 12.67 -16.52
C PHE A 311 -19.31 11.35 -15.78
N THR A 312 -20.53 11.11 -15.29
CA THR A 312 -20.88 9.85 -14.63
C THR A 312 -21.27 8.82 -15.68
N VAL A 313 -20.57 7.69 -15.71
CA VAL A 313 -20.86 6.57 -16.62
C VAL A 313 -21.97 5.72 -15.99
N GLN A 314 -23.09 5.56 -16.68
CA GLN A 314 -24.20 4.67 -16.26
C GLN A 314 -24.71 4.92 -14.82
N GLY A 315 -24.75 6.19 -14.38
CA GLY A 315 -25.24 6.53 -13.04
C GLY A 315 -24.26 6.20 -11.90
N TYR A 316 -23.01 5.86 -12.20
CA TYR A 316 -21.96 5.58 -11.22
C TYR A 316 -21.58 6.89 -10.48
N THR A 317 -22.23 7.14 -9.33
CA THR A 317 -22.06 8.30 -8.43
C THR A 317 -21.54 7.86 -7.06
N LEU A 318 -21.12 8.80 -6.22
CA LEU A 318 -20.46 8.51 -4.94
C LEU A 318 -21.37 7.73 -3.98
N VAL A 319 -22.67 7.94 -4.10
CA VAL A 319 -23.70 7.28 -3.29
C VAL A 319 -24.53 6.27 -4.10
N SER A 320 -24.12 5.95 -5.34
CA SER A 320 -24.79 4.93 -6.14
C SER A 320 -24.66 3.55 -5.45
N PRO A 321 -25.69 2.69 -5.54
CA PRO A 321 -25.62 1.33 -5.01
C PRO A 321 -24.40 0.55 -5.53
N ASP A 322 -24.08 0.79 -6.79
CA ASP A 322 -22.94 0.30 -7.53
C ASP A 322 -21.59 0.65 -6.89
N HIS A 323 -21.36 1.92 -6.63
CA HIS A 323 -20.14 2.37 -5.95
C HIS A 323 -20.06 1.87 -4.50
N LEU A 324 -21.19 1.84 -3.79
CA LEU A 324 -21.25 1.28 -2.42
C LEU A 324 -20.92 -0.22 -2.41
N ALA A 325 -21.36 -0.97 -3.42
CA ALA A 325 -21.00 -2.37 -3.58
C ALA A 325 -19.49 -2.54 -3.85
N ASP A 326 -18.89 -1.68 -4.68
CA ASP A 326 -17.44 -1.68 -4.90
C ASP A 326 -16.64 -1.32 -3.65
N LEU A 327 -17.14 -0.37 -2.84
CA LEU A 327 -16.54 -0.05 -1.55
C LEU A 327 -16.63 -1.25 -0.60
N GLY A 328 -17.75 -1.96 -0.59
CA GLY A 328 -17.90 -3.22 0.14
C GLY A 328 -16.88 -4.28 -0.31
N ASN A 329 -16.69 -4.44 -1.62
CA ASN A 329 -15.68 -5.33 -2.18
C ASN A 329 -14.26 -4.94 -1.77
N PHE A 330 -13.95 -3.65 -1.82
CA PHE A 330 -12.65 -3.14 -1.40
C PHE A 330 -12.40 -3.42 0.09
N LEU A 331 -13.40 -3.24 0.95
CA LEU A 331 -13.30 -3.57 2.37
C LEU A 331 -13.07 -5.07 2.61
N LEU A 332 -13.76 -5.94 1.88
CA LEU A 332 -13.55 -7.40 1.95
C LEU A 332 -12.15 -7.80 1.50
N LEU A 333 -11.61 -7.11 0.49
CA LEU A 333 -10.25 -7.33 0.00
C LEU A 333 -9.19 -6.86 1.02
N LEU A 334 -9.40 -5.69 1.64
CA LEU A 334 -8.45 -5.13 2.60
C LEU A 334 -8.46 -5.84 3.95
N ILE A 335 -9.64 -6.29 4.39
CA ILE A 335 -9.83 -6.91 5.71
C ILE A 335 -10.60 -8.22 5.53
N PRO A 336 -9.93 -9.26 5.02
CA PRO A 336 -10.52 -10.60 4.89
C PRO A 336 -10.77 -11.14 6.30
N GLY A 337 -12.00 -10.99 6.81
CA GLY A 337 -12.39 -11.34 8.18
C GLY A 337 -13.22 -10.28 8.92
N LEU A 338 -13.53 -9.14 8.30
CA LEU A 338 -14.65 -8.29 8.75
C LEU A 338 -15.90 -9.19 8.91
N PRO A 339 -16.69 -9.05 9.99
CA PRO A 339 -17.84 -9.90 10.22
C PRO A 339 -18.82 -9.74 9.06
N LEU A 340 -18.96 -10.80 8.27
CA LEU A 340 -20.13 -11.08 7.45
C LEU A 340 -21.26 -11.60 8.33
#